data_AF-A0A3D3W9G3-F1
#
_entry.id   AF-A0A3D3W9G3-F1
#
_cell.length_a   1.000
_cell.length_b   1.000
_cell.length_c   1.000
_cell.angle_alpha   90.00
_cell.angle_beta   90.00
_cell.angle_gamma   90.00
#
_symmetry.space_group_name_H-M   'P 1'
#
loop_
_entity.id
_entity.type
_entity.pdbx_description
1 polymer ?
#
loop_
_entity_poly.entity_id
_entity_poly.type
_entity_poly.pdbx_seq_one_letter_code
_entity_poly.pdbx_strand_id
1 'polypeptide(L)'
;MARNDFYKNPKWLRKREVILRRDDYLCRECRRYGRSTPATTVHHIIPLLWCLVHNLSLALASINLISLCNKCHEKMHDRDTYKLTALGLEWVRRAGEIGLKWINENGSIN
;
A
#
# COMPACT_ATOMS: atom_id res chain seq x y z
N MET A 1 14.38 8.27 9.15
CA MET A 1 14.66 7.61 7.84
C MET A 1 13.89 8.37 6.77
N ALA A 2 14.54 8.85 5.71
CA ALA A 2 13.84 9.51 4.62
C ALA A 2 13.17 8.47 3.70
N ARG A 3 12.11 8.89 2.98
CA ARG A 3 11.34 8.02 2.05
C ARG A 3 12.26 7.34 1.01
N ASN A 4 13.20 8.09 0.45
CA ASN A 4 14.10 7.57 -0.58
C ASN A 4 15.07 6.50 -0.03
N ASP A 5 15.51 6.65 1.23
CA ASP A 5 16.39 5.67 1.86
C ASP A 5 15.67 4.37 2.16
N PHE A 6 14.38 4.45 2.50
CA PHE A 6 13.54 3.27 2.72
C PHE A 6 13.49 2.38 1.47
N TYR A 7 13.29 2.97 0.29
CA TYR A 7 13.18 2.21 -0.95
C TYR A 7 14.53 1.62 -1.42
N LYS A 8 15.66 2.16 -0.95
CA LYS A 8 17.00 1.59 -1.18
C LYS A 8 17.39 0.54 -0.14
N ASN A 9 16.61 0.38 0.94
CA ASN A 9 16.92 -0.53 2.02
C ASN A 9 16.84 -2.01 1.56
N PRO A 10 17.88 -2.83 1.81
CA PRO A 10 17.85 -4.26 1.46
C PRO A 10 16.67 -5.04 2.07
N LYS A 11 16.23 -4.66 3.28
CA LYS A 11 15.05 -5.27 3.93
C LYS A 11 13.78 -5.00 3.13
N TRP A 12 13.62 -3.78 2.61
CA TRP A 12 12.50 -3.44 1.74
C TRP A 12 12.58 -4.18 0.42
N LEU A 13 13.75 -4.20 -0.25
CA LEU A 13 13.91 -4.90 -1.53
C LEU A 13 13.55 -6.38 -1.42
N ARG A 14 14.02 -7.06 -0.36
CA ARG A 14 13.65 -8.45 -0.07
C ARG A 14 12.16 -8.58 0.23
N LYS A 15 11.58 -7.67 1.02
CA LYS A 15 10.15 -7.71 1.37
C LYS A 15 9.27 -7.52 0.13
N ARG A 16 9.61 -6.56 -0.73
CA ARG A 16 8.93 -6.27 -2.00
C ARG A 16 8.83 -7.53 -2.85
N GLU A 17 9.94 -8.27 -2.99
CA GLU A 17 9.97 -9.52 -3.75
C GLU A 17 9.09 -10.62 -3.13
N VAL A 18 9.07 -10.73 -1.80
CA VAL A 18 8.17 -11.64 -1.09
C VAL A 18 6.70 -11.30 -1.36
N ILE A 19 6.34 -10.01 -1.37
CA ILE A 19 4.96 -9.58 -1.63
C ILE A 19 4.55 -9.82 -3.08
N LEU A 20 5.45 -9.55 -4.04
CA LEU A 20 5.20 -9.86 -5.45
C LEU A 20 4.96 -11.36 -5.66
N ARG A 21 5.80 -12.22 -5.08
CA ARG A 21 5.60 -13.67 -5.12
C ARG A 21 4.30 -14.13 -4.46
N ARG A 22 3.97 -13.60 -3.27
CA ARG A 22 2.68 -13.89 -2.58
C ARG A 22 1.49 -13.60 -3.49
N ASP A 23 1.59 -12.55 -4.28
CA ASP A 23 0.51 -12.08 -5.14
C ASP A 23 0.57 -12.67 -6.56
N ASP A 24 1.37 -13.71 -6.78
CA ASP A 24 1.60 -14.36 -8.09
C ASP A 24 2.11 -13.39 -9.16
N TYR A 25 2.76 -12.29 -8.75
CA TYR A 25 3.13 -11.14 -9.60
C TYR A 25 1.93 -10.50 -10.31
N LEU A 26 0.71 -10.69 -9.79
CA LEU A 26 -0.52 -10.14 -10.34
C LEU A 26 -1.05 -8.98 -9.50
N CYS A 27 -1.66 -8.01 -10.19
CA CYS A 27 -2.34 -6.89 -9.57
C CYS A 27 -3.54 -7.39 -8.76
N ARG A 28 -3.49 -7.19 -7.44
CA ARG A 28 -4.52 -7.64 -6.51
C ARG A 28 -5.85 -6.92 -6.69
N GLU A 29 -5.84 -5.66 -7.12
CA GLU A 29 -7.07 -4.94 -7.45
C GLU A 29 -7.71 -5.46 -8.74
N CYS A 30 -6.93 -5.69 -9.81
CA CYS A 30 -7.44 -6.28 -11.05
C CYS A 30 -8.03 -7.69 -10.83
N ARG A 31 -7.38 -8.50 -9.99
CA ARG A 31 -7.80 -9.86 -9.67
C ARG A 31 -9.20 -9.92 -9.04
N ARG A 32 -9.61 -8.89 -8.30
CA ARG A 32 -10.98 -8.78 -7.73
C ARG A 32 -12.07 -8.78 -8.81
N TYR A 33 -11.73 -8.36 -10.03
CA TYR A 33 -12.66 -8.32 -11.17
C TYR A 33 -12.33 -9.38 -12.22
N GLY A 34 -11.66 -10.47 -11.82
CA GLY A 34 -11.32 -11.59 -12.71
C GLY A 34 -10.24 -11.29 -13.75
N ARG A 35 -9.44 -10.23 -13.57
CA ARG A 35 -8.39 -9.85 -14.52
C ARG A 35 -6.99 -10.28 -14.04
N SER A 36 -6.22 -10.89 -14.92
CA SER A 36 -4.83 -11.30 -14.68
C SER A 36 -3.83 -10.26 -15.20
N THR A 37 -3.84 -9.06 -14.62
CA THR A 37 -2.90 -7.99 -15.00
C THR A 37 -1.61 -8.10 -14.19
N PRO A 38 -0.41 -8.04 -14.82
CA PRO A 38 0.86 -8.03 -14.09
C PRO A 38 0.97 -6.86 -13.11
N ALA A 39 1.51 -7.11 -11.92
CA ALA A 39 1.87 -6.07 -10.97
C ALA A 39 3.22 -5.46 -11.34
N THR A 40 3.32 -4.13 -11.25
CA THR A 40 4.56 -3.37 -11.52
C THR A 40 5.16 -2.80 -10.24
N THR A 41 4.37 -2.67 -9.19
CA THR A 41 4.79 -2.09 -7.91
C THR A 41 4.13 -2.77 -6.71
N VAL A 42 4.76 -2.60 -5.55
CA VAL A 42 4.16 -2.93 -4.25
C VAL A 42 3.81 -1.61 -3.58
N HIS A 43 2.54 -1.46 -3.25
CA HIS A 43 1.96 -0.26 -2.67
C HIS A 43 1.78 -0.41 -1.15
N HIS A 44 2.01 0.67 -0.42
CA HIS A 44 1.71 0.78 1.01
C HIS A 44 0.27 1.22 1.20
N ILE A 45 -0.57 0.32 1.73
CA ILE A 45 -2.01 0.58 1.95
C ILE A 45 -2.22 1.77 2.91
N ILE A 46 -1.58 1.71 4.08
CA ILE A 46 -1.40 2.81 5.01
C ILE A 46 -0.12 3.54 4.63
N PRO A 47 -0.15 4.87 4.46
CA PRO A 47 0.99 5.64 3.91
C PRO A 47 2.31 5.36 4.63
N LEU A 48 3.37 5.16 3.83
CA LEU A 48 4.73 4.91 4.35
C LEU A 48 5.18 6.01 5.33
N LEU A 49 4.90 7.29 5.03
CA LEU A 49 5.31 8.39 5.89
C LEU A 49 4.71 8.27 7.30
N TRP A 50 3.43 7.90 7.40
CA TRP A 50 2.79 7.65 8.68
C TRP A 50 3.46 6.48 9.41
N CYS A 51 3.74 5.38 8.69
CA CYS A 51 4.44 4.22 9.27
C CYS A 51 5.83 4.60 9.81
N LEU A 52 6.60 5.40 9.10
CA LEU A 52 7.94 5.81 9.53
C LEU A 52 7.94 6.66 10.81
N VAL A 53 6.83 7.35 11.11
CA VAL A 53 6.67 8.18 12.31
C VAL A 53 6.02 7.41 13.46
N HIS A 54 4.97 6.64 13.18
CA HIS A 54 4.11 6.07 14.21
C HIS A 54 4.24 4.55 14.39
N ASN A 55 4.62 3.81 13.34
CA ASN A 55 4.68 2.35 13.39
C ASN A 55 5.62 1.77 12.32
N LEU A 56 6.92 1.73 12.63
CA LEU A 56 7.95 1.29 11.67
C LEU A 56 7.78 -0.18 11.26
N SER A 57 7.31 -1.04 12.17
CA SER A 57 7.03 -2.45 11.89
C SER A 57 5.97 -2.61 10.79
N LEU A 58 4.99 -1.70 10.75
CA LEU A 58 3.93 -1.71 9.73
C LEU A 58 4.45 -1.40 8.32
N ALA A 59 5.57 -0.67 8.18
CA ALA A 59 6.15 -0.36 6.87
C ALA A 59 6.64 -1.62 6.11
N LEU A 60 6.91 -2.71 6.83
CA LEU A 60 7.35 -4.01 6.29
C LEU A 60 6.35 -5.14 6.55
N ALA A 61 5.20 -4.85 7.17
CA ALA A 61 4.17 -5.84 7.46
C ALA A 61 3.40 -6.21 6.18
N SER A 62 3.19 -7.51 5.93
CA SER A 62 2.51 -7.96 4.71
C SER A 62 1.07 -7.46 4.60
N ILE A 63 0.41 -7.21 5.74
CA ILE A 63 -0.95 -6.68 5.80
C ILE A 63 -1.06 -5.25 5.27
N ASN A 64 0.06 -4.52 5.24
CA ASN A 64 0.12 -3.15 4.75
C ASN A 64 0.65 -3.04 3.31
N LEU A 65 0.89 -4.17 2.63
CA LEU A 65 1.57 -4.22 1.34
C LEU A 65 0.75 -4.99 0.31
N ILE A 66 0.58 -4.39 -0.87
CA ILE A 66 -0.22 -4.94 -1.95
C ILE A 66 0.44 -4.76 -3.32
N SER A 67 0.49 -5.83 -4.10
CA SER A 67 0.98 -5.77 -5.49
C SER A 67 -0.07 -5.17 -6.43
N LEU A 68 0.29 -4.13 -7.17
CA LEU A 68 -0.59 -3.41 -8.09
C LEU A 68 0.09 -3.17 -9.45
N CYS A 69 -0.73 -3.12 -10.51
CA CYS A 69 -0.31 -2.53 -11.78
C CYS A 69 -0.29 -0.99 -11.67
N ASN A 70 0.42 -0.31 -12.57
CA ASN A 70 0.57 1.15 -12.52
C ASN A 70 -0.80 1.88 -12.49
N LYS A 71 -1.75 1.45 -13.34
CA LYS A 71 -3.09 2.04 -13.40
C LYS A 71 -3.87 1.92 -12.09
N CYS A 72 -3.77 0.80 -11.39
CA CYS A 72 -4.43 0.64 -10.09
C CYS A 72 -3.69 1.38 -8.98
N HIS A 73 -2.36 1.44 -9.05
CA HIS A 73 -1.55 2.21 -8.11
C HIS A 73 -1.89 3.70 -8.15
N GLU A 74 -1.94 4.30 -9.35
CA GLU A 74 -2.33 5.70 -9.52
C GLU A 74 -3.72 6.00 -8.98
N LYS A 75 -4.67 5.06 -9.10
CA LYS A 75 -6.03 5.24 -8.57
C LYS A 75 -6.10 5.23 -7.04
N MET A 76 -5.07 4.77 -6.33
CA MET A 76 -5.05 4.83 -4.86
C MET A 76 -4.89 6.25 -4.34
N HIS A 77 -4.32 7.15 -5.14
CA HIS A 77 -3.99 8.52 -4.75
C HIS A 77 -4.68 9.54 -5.64
N ASP A 78 -5.14 10.61 -5.01
CA ASP A 78 -5.49 11.83 -5.72
C ASP A 78 -4.23 12.43 -6.37
N ARG A 79 -4.35 12.91 -7.61
CA ARG A 79 -3.18 13.31 -8.41
C ARG A 79 -2.54 14.60 -7.92
N ASP A 80 -3.33 15.49 -7.35
CA ASP A 80 -2.88 16.83 -6.95
C ASP A 80 -2.40 16.84 -5.50
N THR A 81 -3.13 16.14 -4.63
CA THR A 81 -2.88 16.14 -3.18
C THR A 81 -2.09 14.93 -2.69
N TYR A 82 -1.97 13.88 -3.50
CA TYR A 82 -1.44 12.57 -3.12
C TYR A 82 -2.17 11.89 -1.94
N LYS A 83 -3.31 12.44 -1.50
CA LYS A 83 -4.16 11.83 -0.47
C LYS A 83 -4.79 10.55 -1.01
N LEU A 84 -5.17 9.63 -0.12
CA LEU A 84 -5.87 8.42 -0.53
C LEU A 84 -7.23 8.76 -1.14
N THR A 85 -7.55 8.16 -2.28
CA THR A 85 -8.90 8.21 -2.86
C THR A 85 -9.86 7.29 -2.09
N ALA A 86 -11.14 7.28 -2.48
CA ALA A 86 -12.10 6.31 -1.98
C ALA A 86 -11.63 4.85 -2.16
N LEU A 87 -10.94 4.54 -3.27
CA LEU A 87 -10.38 3.21 -3.52
C LEU A 87 -9.20 2.91 -2.59
N GLY A 88 -8.31 3.89 -2.37
CA GLY A 88 -7.23 3.76 -1.38
C GLY A 88 -7.77 3.49 0.02
N LEU A 89 -8.78 4.24 0.45
CA LEU A 89 -9.45 4.04 1.73
C LEU A 89 -10.20 2.70 1.82
N GLU A 90 -10.73 2.18 0.71
CA GLU A 90 -11.29 0.82 0.68
C GLU A 90 -10.21 -0.22 1.00
N TRP A 91 -9.02 -0.11 0.43
CA TRP A 91 -7.91 -0.99 0.75
C TRP A 91 -7.41 -0.83 2.19
N VAL A 92 -7.44 0.39 2.74
CA VAL A 92 -7.17 0.59 4.17
C VAL A 92 -8.19 -0.15 5.03
N ARG A 93 -9.49 -0.05 4.75
CA ARG A 93 -10.51 -0.84 5.49
C ARG A 93 -10.27 -2.35 5.36
N ARG A 94 -9.81 -2.82 4.21
CA ARG A 94 -9.47 -4.24 3.96
C ARG A 94 -8.25 -4.71 4.75
N ALA A 95 -7.40 -3.82 5.26
CA ALA A 95 -6.33 -4.18 6.18
C ALA A 95 -6.85 -4.55 7.58
N GLY A 96 -8.18 -4.50 7.82
CA GLY A 96 -8.81 -4.93 9.06
C GLY A 96 -8.67 -3.91 10.18
N GLU A 97 -8.52 -4.38 11.41
CA GLU A 97 -8.49 -3.54 12.62
C GLU A 97 -7.42 -2.44 12.55
N ILE A 98 -6.23 -2.75 12.04
CA ILE A 98 -5.14 -1.76 11.91
C ILE A 98 -5.51 -0.63 10.95
N GLY A 99 -6.21 -0.95 9.86
CA GLY A 99 -6.68 0.03 8.90
C GLY A 99 -7.81 0.88 9.43
N LEU A 100 -8.77 0.28 10.13
CA LEU A 100 -9.85 1.01 10.79
C LEU A 100 -9.31 1.96 11.86
N LYS A 101 -8.34 1.52 12.66
CA LYS A 101 -7.64 2.37 13.62
C LYS A 101 -7.00 3.57 12.93
N TRP A 102 -6.26 3.34 11.84
CA TRP A 102 -5.63 4.42 11.07
C TRP A 102 -6.68 5.41 10.53
N ILE A 103 -7.82 4.92 10.02
CA ILE A 103 -8.92 5.77 9.55
C ILE A 103 -9.51 6.60 10.69
N ASN A 104 -9.70 6.05 11.88
CA ASN A 104 -10.26 6.84 12.99
C ASN A 104 -9.30 7.94 13.46
N GLU A 105 -7.99 7.71 13.37
CA GLU A 105 -6.95 8.66 13.76
C GLU A 105 -6.67 9.73 12.69
N ASN A 106 -6.88 9.41 11.40
CA ASN A 106 -6.43 10.25 10.27
C ASN A 106 -7.56 10.59 9.26
N GLY A 107 -8.75 10.01 9.43
CA GLY A 107 -9.89 10.10 8.53
C GLY A 107 -10.83 11.27 8.80
N SER A 108 -10.56 12.07 9.85
CA SER A 108 -11.22 13.35 10.11
C SER A 108 -10.63 14.49 9.28
N ILE A 109 -10.44 14.26 7.97
CA ILE A 109 -10.14 15.32 6.99
C ILE A 109 -11.08 15.12 5.80
N ASN A 110 -12.36 15.39 6.04
CA ASN A 110 -13.28 15.96 5.06
C ASN A 110 -13.93 17.17 5.72
#